data_AF-A0A8J2UJF5-F1
#
_entry.id   AF-A0A8J2UJF5-F1
#
_cell.length_a   1.000
_cell.length_b   1.000
_cell.length_c   1.000
_cell.angle_alpha   90.00
_cell.angle_beta   90.00
_cell.angle_gamma   90.00
#
_symmetry.space_group_name_H-M   'P 1'
#
loop_
_entity.id
_entity.type
_entity.pdbx_description
1 polymer ?
#
loop_
_entity_poly.entity_id
_entity_poly.type
_entity_poly.pdbx_seq_one_letter_code
_entity_poly.pdbx_strand_id
1 'polypeptide(L)'
;MAADITDVHSYPNSMMLIKQPGKAQVLGEFGGIVVFIPDHQSNSASAWGYITEKPATLPIKYTIMNQHLQLLQREGLSGSIYAQPSMWKENKTV
;
A
#
# COMPACT_ATOMS: atom_id res chain seq x y z
N MET A 1 -9.72 2.14 -28.83
CA MET A 1 -10.38 1.50 -27.67
C MET A 1 -10.08 2.35 -26.46
N ALA A 2 -11.08 2.65 -25.61
CA ALA A 2 -10.88 3.42 -24.39
C ALA A 2 -10.72 2.46 -23.20
N ALA A 3 -9.91 2.82 -22.20
CA ALA A 3 -9.78 2.03 -20.98
C ALA A 3 -11.03 2.15 -20.08
N ASP A 4 -11.40 1.08 -19.39
CA ASP A 4 -12.55 1.06 -18.47
C ASP A 4 -12.21 1.52 -17.05
N ILE A 5 -10.91 1.62 -16.73
CA ILE A 5 -10.40 1.87 -15.38
C ILE A 5 -9.51 3.11 -15.37
N THR A 6 -9.61 3.91 -14.31
CA THR A 6 -8.60 4.91 -13.91
C THR A 6 -7.88 4.41 -12.68
N ASP A 7 -6.56 4.43 -12.72
CA ASP A 7 -5.70 3.92 -11.66
C ASP A 7 -4.79 5.00 -11.08
N VAL A 8 -4.54 4.94 -9.76
CA VAL A 8 -3.59 5.82 -9.06
C VAL A 8 -2.75 5.06 -8.05
N HIS A 9 -1.45 5.33 -8.05
CA HIS A 9 -0.53 4.88 -7.02
C HIS A 9 -0.25 6.07 -6.10
N SER A 10 -0.58 5.94 -4.81
CA SER A 10 -0.44 7.01 -3.83
C SER A 10 0.14 6.47 -2.54
N TYR A 11 1.36 6.92 -2.23
CA TYR A 11 2.11 6.45 -1.08
C TYR A 11 2.42 7.58 -0.10
N PRO A 12 2.38 7.31 1.23
CA PRO A 12 1.79 6.12 1.85
C PRO A 12 0.26 6.20 1.94
N ASN A 13 -0.30 7.39 1.72
CA ASN A 13 -1.71 7.70 1.96
C ASN A 13 -2.59 7.34 0.77
N SER A 14 -3.79 6.83 1.05
CA SER A 14 -4.82 6.60 0.04
C SER A 14 -5.31 7.92 -0.57
N MET A 15 -5.47 7.95 -1.89
CA MET A 15 -6.00 9.09 -2.64
C MET A 15 -6.95 8.59 -3.73
N MET A 16 -7.90 9.44 -4.14
CA MET A 16 -8.75 9.21 -5.30
C MET A 16 -8.51 10.29 -6.36
N LEU A 17 -8.45 9.89 -7.63
CA LEU A 17 -8.34 10.82 -8.75
C LEU A 17 -9.69 11.52 -9.04
N ILE A 18 -9.64 12.55 -9.89
CA ILE A 18 -10.85 13.16 -10.44
C ILE A 18 -11.69 12.08 -11.14
N LYS A 19 -12.97 12.00 -10.78
CA LYS A 19 -13.95 11.08 -11.36
C LYS A 19 -14.04 11.26 -12.87
N GLN A 20 -13.88 10.17 -13.60
CA GLN A 20 -14.14 10.12 -15.04
C GLN A 20 -15.46 9.36 -15.28
N PRO A 21 -16.44 9.97 -15.97
CA PRO A 21 -17.71 9.31 -16.26
C PRO A 21 -17.51 7.96 -16.95
N GLY A 22 -18.21 6.93 -16.45
CA GLY A 22 -18.19 5.59 -17.04
C GLY A 22 -16.92 4.77 -16.78
N LYS A 23 -15.98 5.25 -15.94
CA LYS A 23 -14.76 4.50 -15.57
C LYS A 23 -14.77 4.11 -14.10
N ALA A 24 -14.32 2.90 -13.81
CA ALA A 24 -14.06 2.47 -12.45
C ALA A 24 -12.80 3.16 -11.91
N GLN A 25 -12.80 3.57 -10.64
CA GLN A 25 -11.65 4.21 -9.99
C GLN A 25 -10.95 3.24 -9.06
N VAL A 26 -9.65 3.02 -9.27
CA VAL A 26 -8.85 2.09 -8.48
C VAL A 26 -7.66 2.83 -7.88
N LEU A 27 -7.42 2.58 -6.58
CA LEU A 27 -6.19 2.94 -5.90
C LEU A 27 -5.23 1.74 -6.04
N GLY A 28 -4.51 1.71 -7.15
CA GLY A 28 -3.68 0.59 -7.58
C GLY A 28 -2.58 0.24 -6.61
N GLU A 29 -2.04 1.22 -5.88
CA GLU A 29 -1.12 0.95 -4.78
C GLU A 29 -1.19 2.06 -3.72
N PHE A 30 -1.16 1.66 -2.45
CA PHE A 30 -0.94 2.56 -1.32
C PHE A 30 -0.25 1.82 -0.16
N GLY A 31 0.18 2.56 0.86
CA GLY A 31 0.89 2.02 2.01
C GLY A 31 2.40 2.12 1.87
N GLY A 32 3.08 1.05 1.50
CA GLY A 32 4.53 1.04 1.36
C GLY A 32 5.28 1.15 2.70
N ILE A 33 4.66 0.62 3.77
CA ILE A 33 5.20 0.68 5.13
C ILE A 33 6.26 -0.40 5.31
N VAL A 34 7.48 0.01 5.64
CA VAL A 34 8.55 -0.89 6.03
C VAL A 34 8.42 -1.18 7.52
N VAL A 35 8.41 -2.46 7.87
CA VAL A 35 8.51 -2.91 9.26
C VAL A 35 9.71 -3.82 9.42
N PHE A 36 10.55 -3.49 10.39
CA PHE A 36 11.72 -4.30 10.73
C PHE A 36 11.29 -5.46 11.61
N ILE A 37 11.26 -6.65 11.02
CA ILE A 37 11.02 -7.90 11.73
C ILE A 37 12.35 -8.67 11.75
N PRO A 38 12.90 -9.00 12.94
CA PRO A 38 14.10 -9.81 13.05
C PRO A 38 14.00 -11.08 12.21
N ASP A 39 15.11 -11.47 11.55
CA ASP A 39 15.23 -12.65 10.69
C ASP A 39 14.35 -12.69 9.42
N HIS A 40 13.54 -11.65 9.19
CA HIS A 40 12.72 -11.46 7.98
C HIS A 40 13.26 -10.32 7.10
N GLN A 41 14.59 -10.23 6.97
CA GLN A 41 15.28 -9.26 6.11
C GLN A 41 16.47 -9.90 5.39
N SER A 42 16.57 -9.66 4.08
CA SER A 42 17.72 -10.06 3.26
C SER A 42 18.94 -9.15 3.50
N ASN A 43 18.72 -7.88 3.85
CA ASN A 43 19.75 -6.91 4.19
C ASN A 43 19.24 -5.97 5.30
N SER A 44 19.88 -5.98 6.46
CA SER A 44 19.54 -5.13 7.61
C SER A 44 19.85 -3.64 7.39
N ALA A 45 20.58 -3.30 6.32
CA ALA A 45 21.02 -1.93 6.06
C ALA A 45 20.18 -1.13 5.04
N SER A 46 19.27 -1.76 4.28
CA SER A 46 18.52 -1.03 3.25
C SER A 46 17.19 -1.71 2.90
N ALA A 47 16.19 -1.52 3.76
CA ALA A 47 14.81 -1.81 3.40
C ALA A 47 14.21 -0.57 2.70
N TRP A 48 13.85 -0.71 1.41
CA TRP A 48 13.20 0.36 0.66
C TRP A 48 11.70 0.38 0.95
N GLY A 49 11.18 1.57 1.26
CA GLY A 49 9.76 1.87 1.31
C GLY A 49 9.51 3.32 1.70
N TYR A 50 8.26 3.73 1.69
CA TYR A 50 7.87 5.14 1.77
C TYR A 50 7.86 5.68 3.20
N ILE A 51 7.53 4.82 4.16
CA ILE A 51 7.64 5.12 5.59
C ILE A 51 8.13 3.88 6.34
N THR A 52 8.86 4.09 7.44
CA THR A 52 9.33 3.02 8.33
C THR A 52 8.57 3.06 9.65
N GLU A 53 8.13 1.91 10.13
CA GLU A 53 7.36 1.77 11.37
C GLU A 53 7.83 0.61 12.24
N LYS A 54 7.46 0.67 13.51
CA LYS A 54 7.69 -0.42 14.45
C LYS A 54 6.60 -1.49 14.27
N PRO A 55 6.89 -2.77 14.51
CA PRO A 55 5.87 -3.82 14.46
C PRO A 55 4.63 -3.50 15.32
N ALA A 56 4.84 -2.90 16.49
CA ALA A 56 3.77 -2.53 17.42
C ALA A 56 2.86 -1.40 16.89
N THR A 57 3.34 -0.53 16.01
CA THR A 57 2.57 0.62 15.48
C THR A 57 1.89 0.32 14.15
N LEU A 58 2.29 -0.75 13.45
CA LEU A 58 1.71 -1.16 12.17
C LEU A 58 0.18 -1.37 12.22
N PRO A 59 -0.40 -2.07 13.22
CA PRO A 59 -1.85 -2.29 13.26
C PRO A 59 -2.65 -0.98 13.35
N ILE A 60 -2.14 0.01 14.09
CA ILE A 60 -2.77 1.31 14.23
C ILE A 60 -2.77 2.04 12.89
N LYS A 61 -1.62 2.10 12.20
CA LYS A 61 -1.53 2.73 10.88
C LYS A 61 -2.39 2.02 9.84
N TYR A 62 -2.37 0.69 9.83
CA TYR A 62 -3.22 -0.10 8.94
C TYR A 62 -4.71 0.19 9.18
N THR A 63 -5.12 0.35 10.44
CA THR A 63 -6.50 0.72 10.78
C THR A 63 -6.87 2.10 10.23
N ILE A 64 -6.01 3.10 10.40
CA ILE A 64 -6.24 4.47 9.90
C ILE A 64 -6.35 4.48 8.37
N MET A 65 -5.46 3.76 7.68
CA MET A 65 -5.52 3.65 6.22
C MET A 65 -6.85 3.02 5.75
N ASN A 66 -7.32 1.95 6.42
CA ASN A 66 -8.60 1.34 6.10
C ASN A 66 -9.80 2.26 6.39
N GLN A 67 -9.73 3.07 7.45
CA GLN A 67 -10.75 4.09 7.72
C GLN A 67 -10.82 5.12 6.58
N HIS A 68 -9.68 5.53 6.04
CA HIS A 68 -9.65 6.41 4.86
C HIS A 68 -10.22 5.71 3.61
N LEU A 69 -9.92 4.43 3.39
CA LEU A 69 -10.53 3.68 2.28
C LEU A 69 -12.06 3.62 2.38
N GLN A 70 -12.63 3.50 3.58
CA GLN A 70 -14.08 3.53 3.75
C GLN A 70 -14.69 4.89 3.37
N LEU A 71 -13.98 6.00 3.59
CA LEU A 71 -14.40 7.31 3.11
C LEU A 71 -14.36 7.35 1.58
N LEU A 72 -13.25 6.93 0.97
CA LEU A 72 -13.10 6.89 -0.48
C LEU A 72 -14.10 5.94 -1.17
N GLN A 73 -14.44 4.82 -0.53
CA GLN A 73 -15.48 3.90 -1.01
C GLN A 73 -16.84 4.59 -1.12
N ARG A 74 -17.22 5.40 -0.12
CA ARG A 74 -18.46 6.21 -0.17
C ARG A 74 -18.40 7.26 -1.25
N GLU A 75 -17.20 7.73 -1.58
CA GLU A 75 -16.95 8.63 -2.70
C GLU A 75 -16.87 7.91 -4.05
N GLY A 76 -16.99 6.58 -4.13
CA GLY A 76 -17.07 5.83 -5.39
C GLY A 76 -15.78 5.12 -5.81
N LEU A 77 -14.79 5.02 -4.93
CA LEU A 77 -13.64 4.14 -5.14
C LEU A 77 -14.11 2.70 -5.35
N SER A 78 -13.68 2.10 -6.45
CA SER A 78 -14.09 0.76 -6.90
C SER A 78 -13.17 -0.35 -6.39
N GLY A 79 -11.92 -0.01 -6.03
CA GLY A 79 -10.97 -0.97 -5.48
C GLY A 79 -9.69 -0.30 -4.96
N SER A 80 -8.94 -1.03 -4.14
CA SER A 80 -7.65 -0.59 -3.62
C SER A 80 -6.72 -1.77 -3.36
N ILE A 81 -5.41 -1.60 -3.57
CA ILE A 81 -4.41 -2.63 -3.27
C ILE A 81 -3.40 -2.07 -2.27
N TYR A 82 -3.27 -2.74 -1.12
CA TYR A 82 -2.24 -2.41 -0.14
C TYR A 82 -0.92 -3.08 -0.53
N ALA A 83 0.12 -2.28 -0.75
CA ALA A 83 1.45 -2.75 -1.10
C ALA A 83 2.38 -2.61 0.10
N GLN A 84 3.04 -3.71 0.50
CA GLN A 84 4.01 -3.70 1.60
C GLN A 84 5.32 -4.33 1.14
N PRO A 85 6.47 -3.65 1.27
CA PRO A 85 7.76 -4.27 1.07
C PRO A 85 7.94 -5.40 2.08
N SER A 86 8.12 -6.62 1.59
CA SER A 86 8.59 -7.74 2.40
C SER A 86 9.91 -8.21 1.81
N MET A 87 10.95 -8.31 2.65
CA MET A 87 12.27 -8.76 2.23
C MET A 87 12.50 -10.15 2.79
N TRP A 88 12.22 -11.19 1.98
CA TRP A 88 12.52 -12.56 2.39
C TRP A 88 14.03 -12.80 2.42
N LYS A 89 14.50 -13.43 3.50
CA LYS A 89 15.87 -13.94 3.60
C LYS A 89 15.92 -15.27 2.85
N GLU A 90 16.61 -15.30 1.71
CA GLU A 90 16.83 -16.54 0.97
C GLU A 90 17.88 -17.37 1.74
N ASN A 91 17.48 -18.49 2.34
CA ASN A 91 18.41 -19.43 2.97
C ASN A 91 19.24 -20.13 1.89
N LYS A 92 20.32 -19.49 1.43
CA LYS A 92 21.35 -20.17 0.64
C LYS A 92 22.27 -20.92 1.60
N THR A 93 21.94 -22.18 1.87
CA THR A 93 22.94 -23.15 2.34
C THR A 93 23.99 -23.30 1.24
N VAL A 94 25.21 -22.84 1.52
CA VAL A 94 26.44 -23.23 0.81
C VAL A 94 26.92 -24.59 1.28
#